data_AF-A0A544TWD8-F1
#
_entry.id   AF-A0A544TWD8-F1
#
_cell.length_a   1.000
_cell.length_b   1.000
_cell.length_c   1.000
_cell.angle_alpha   90.00
_cell.angle_beta   90.00
_cell.angle_gamma   90.00
#
_symmetry.space_group_name_H-M   'P 1'
#
loop_
_entity.id
_entity.type
_entity.pdbx_description
1 polymer ?
#
loop_
_entity_poly.entity_id
_entity_poly.type
_entity_poly.pdbx_seq_one_letter_code
_entity_poly.pdbx_strand_id
1 'polypeptide(L)'
;MFQAFQPKNVINTAFLFFTGKGGVGKTSTACATAVSLADKGKKVLLISTDPASNLQDVFGIELTNMPKVVPNVENLYACNLDPEASAKAYREKVVGPYRGKLPESVVVTMEEQLSGACTVEIAAFDEFTSLLTNTEIVSQYDHIIFDTAPTGHTLRLLQLPTAWTGFLEDSTHGASCLGPLSGLADKKNLYSKAVEVLADPDKTTLILVTRPDVSSLLEADRASIELKDIGVKNQIVIVNGLLREYIQEDEVSSAFYQRQRNALKQMPRNLKQAVTYSLPFVSYSLTGIENLRYLFKMYTLPTTISNNQTETYNHLKLKDVIDDFSSSDTKLIFTMGKGGVGKTTVASAIAVGLVEKGHRVHLTTTDPAAHLNYQFQSSLMNQNLSISCIDPKQEVEKYKADVLSKASKDLDEDGITYLQEDLNSPCTEEIAVFRAFAEVVAKTENEIVVIDTAPTGHTLLLLDAAQSYSKEIEKSTGEVPKSVEKLLPLLRDPKVTEIVIVTLAEATPVLEASRLQEDLRRAKISPKWWVINQSLYVTDTIDPVLKGKAMAEVEWIHEVNDKKAINCAIIPWLHEEKVGYDKLKDYIN
;
A
#
# COMPACT_ATOMS: atom_id res chain seq x y z
N MET A 1 -19.73 23.53 0.18
CA MET A 1 -19.19 22.71 -0.92
C MET A 1 -17.75 23.16 -1.12
N PHE A 2 -16.78 22.24 -1.20
CA PHE A 2 -15.36 22.61 -1.28
C PHE A 2 -15.06 23.31 -2.61
N GLN A 3 -14.10 24.24 -2.60
CA GLN A 3 -13.61 24.84 -3.85
C GLN A 3 -12.95 23.76 -4.71
N ALA A 4 -13.10 23.85 -6.03
CA ALA A 4 -12.41 22.91 -6.91
C ALA A 4 -10.89 23.18 -6.91
N PHE A 5 -10.09 22.12 -6.87
CA PHE A 5 -8.64 22.24 -6.90
C PHE A 5 -8.16 22.73 -8.28
N GLN A 6 -7.34 23.78 -8.29
CA GLN A 6 -6.73 24.35 -9.48
C GLN A 6 -5.26 24.62 -9.19
N PRO A 7 -4.31 23.81 -9.69
CA PRO A 7 -2.88 23.92 -9.38
C PRO A 7 -2.34 25.34 -9.39
N LYS A 8 -2.66 26.12 -10.43
CA LYS A 8 -2.18 27.50 -10.62
C LYS A 8 -2.53 28.49 -9.51
N ASN A 9 -3.59 28.24 -8.76
CA ASN A 9 -4.09 29.16 -7.75
C ASN A 9 -3.69 28.73 -6.34
N VAL A 10 -3.16 27.52 -6.19
CA VAL A 10 -2.93 26.86 -4.89
C VAL A 10 -1.45 26.59 -4.68
N ILE A 11 -0.71 26.30 -5.75
CA ILE A 11 0.70 25.90 -5.67
C ILE A 11 1.60 27.12 -5.85
N ASN A 12 2.41 27.39 -4.84
CA ASN A 12 3.39 28.46 -4.80
C ASN A 12 4.78 28.01 -4.31
N THR A 13 4.91 26.79 -3.79
CA THR A 13 6.13 26.23 -3.24
C THR A 13 6.91 25.42 -4.28
N ALA A 14 8.22 25.26 -4.06
CA ALA A 14 9.10 24.49 -4.94
C ALA A 14 8.86 22.98 -4.82
N PHE A 15 8.61 22.48 -3.60
CA PHE A 15 8.42 21.06 -3.33
C PHE A 15 6.97 20.74 -3.00
N LEU A 16 6.43 19.72 -3.68
CA LEU A 16 5.06 19.26 -3.49
C LEU A 16 5.05 17.77 -3.17
N PHE A 17 4.41 17.40 -2.07
CA PHE A 17 4.29 15.99 -1.66
C PHE A 17 2.84 15.55 -1.71
N PHE A 18 2.55 14.53 -2.50
CA PHE A 18 1.21 13.92 -2.55
C PHE A 18 1.21 12.68 -1.68
N THR A 19 0.48 12.73 -0.56
CA THR A 19 0.34 11.59 0.36
C THR A 19 -1.13 11.30 0.65
N GLY A 20 -1.41 10.12 1.18
CA GLY A 20 -2.77 9.59 1.38
C GLY A 20 -2.83 8.06 1.32
N LYS A 21 -3.97 7.51 1.74
CA LYS A 21 -4.25 6.06 1.71
C LYS A 21 -4.04 5.47 0.30
N GLY A 22 -3.74 4.16 0.20
CA GLY A 22 -3.72 3.46 -1.09
C GLY A 22 -5.04 3.62 -1.85
N GLY A 23 -4.98 3.86 -3.17
CA GLY A 23 -6.17 3.93 -4.04
C GLY A 23 -6.95 5.26 -4.05
N VAL A 24 -6.60 6.24 -3.22
CA VAL A 24 -7.31 7.54 -3.17
C VAL A 24 -7.06 8.44 -4.40
N GLY A 25 -6.08 8.11 -5.24
CA GLY A 25 -5.75 8.84 -6.48
C GLY A 25 -4.58 9.82 -6.36
N LYS A 26 -3.59 9.53 -5.49
CA LYS A 26 -2.36 10.32 -5.31
C LYS A 26 -1.63 10.54 -6.63
N THR A 27 -1.20 9.45 -7.27
CA THR A 27 -0.44 9.50 -8.52
C THR A 27 -1.20 10.22 -9.61
N SER A 28 -2.49 9.90 -9.82
CA SER A 28 -3.29 10.60 -10.84
C SER A 28 -3.39 12.10 -10.56
N THR A 29 -3.53 12.50 -9.30
CA THR A 29 -3.57 13.92 -8.91
C THR A 29 -2.21 14.58 -9.08
N ALA A 30 -1.12 13.90 -8.73
CA ALA A 30 0.26 14.36 -8.92
C ALA A 30 0.59 14.54 -10.41
N CYS A 31 0.29 13.54 -11.25
CA CYS A 31 0.47 13.60 -12.69
C CYS A 31 -0.34 14.73 -13.31
N ALA A 32 -1.64 14.84 -12.98
CA ALA A 32 -2.48 15.91 -13.50
C ALA A 32 -1.93 17.28 -13.09
N THR A 33 -1.51 17.43 -11.84
CA THR A 33 -0.88 18.66 -11.32
C THR A 33 0.39 19.00 -12.10
N ALA A 34 1.25 18.02 -12.32
CA ALA A 34 2.50 18.18 -13.06
C ALA A 34 2.26 18.63 -14.50
N VAL A 35 1.34 17.96 -15.20
CA VAL A 35 0.92 18.33 -16.57
C VAL A 35 0.32 19.75 -16.60
N SER A 36 -0.53 20.09 -15.63
CA SER A 36 -1.17 21.43 -15.57
C SER A 36 -0.20 22.57 -15.27
N LEU A 37 0.87 22.30 -14.52
CA LEU A 37 1.94 23.29 -14.28
C LEU A 37 2.84 23.40 -15.51
N ALA A 38 3.21 22.28 -16.11
CA ALA A 38 4.03 22.22 -17.33
C ALA A 38 3.35 22.91 -18.53
N ASP A 39 2.06 22.65 -18.74
CA ASP A 39 1.23 23.34 -19.76
C ASP A 39 1.14 24.87 -19.54
N LYS A 40 1.52 25.38 -18.37
CA LYS A 40 1.63 26.82 -18.07
C LYS A 40 3.06 27.35 -18.17
N GLY A 41 3.97 26.58 -18.75
CA GLY A 41 5.36 26.96 -18.96
C GLY A 41 6.25 26.79 -17.72
N LYS A 42 5.79 26.10 -16.67
CA LYS A 42 6.66 25.74 -15.54
C LYS A 42 7.49 24.51 -15.86
N LYS A 43 8.75 24.50 -15.43
CA LYS A 43 9.60 23.32 -15.54
C LYS A 43 9.41 22.43 -14.32
N VAL A 44 8.90 21.23 -14.54
CA VAL A 44 8.42 20.33 -13.48
C VAL A 44 9.15 19.01 -13.52
N LEU A 45 9.62 18.56 -12.37
CA LEU A 45 10.13 17.20 -12.16
C LEU A 45 9.13 16.42 -11.30
N LEU A 46 8.58 15.34 -11.83
CA LEU A 46 7.69 14.42 -11.13
C LEU A 46 8.45 13.14 -10.75
N ILE A 47 8.50 12.85 -9.47
CA ILE A 47 9.27 11.76 -8.90
C ILE A 47 8.28 10.82 -8.23
N SER A 48 8.25 9.55 -8.62
CA SER A 48 7.57 8.55 -7.83
C SER A 48 8.54 7.92 -6.83
N THR A 49 8.11 7.81 -5.59
CA THR A 49 8.86 7.12 -4.52
C THR A 49 8.11 5.89 -4.01
N ASP A 50 7.05 5.48 -4.72
CA ASP A 50 6.31 4.26 -4.44
C ASP A 50 6.99 3.11 -5.20
N PRO A 51 7.53 2.07 -4.52
CA PRO A 51 8.12 0.91 -5.21
C PRO A 51 7.11 0.22 -6.14
N ALA A 52 5.81 0.32 -5.84
CA ALA A 52 4.74 -0.20 -6.69
C ALA A 52 4.22 0.86 -7.69
N SER A 53 5.01 1.89 -7.99
CA SER A 53 4.60 3.03 -8.82
C SER A 53 3.89 2.60 -10.10
N ASN A 54 2.80 3.29 -10.39
CA ASN A 54 2.05 3.23 -11.64
C ASN A 54 2.33 4.46 -12.52
N LEU A 55 3.32 5.29 -12.18
CA LEU A 55 3.63 6.52 -12.90
C LEU A 55 3.97 6.25 -14.37
N GLN A 56 4.73 5.18 -14.60
CA GLN A 56 5.06 4.66 -15.93
C GLN A 56 3.81 4.29 -16.75
N ASP A 57 2.80 3.71 -16.10
CA ASP A 57 1.57 3.26 -16.74
C ASP A 57 0.66 4.45 -17.09
N VAL A 58 0.68 5.50 -16.25
CA VAL A 58 -0.08 6.74 -16.49
C VAL A 58 0.45 7.48 -17.73
N PHE A 59 1.76 7.57 -17.91
CA PHE A 59 2.38 8.24 -19.06
C PHE A 59 2.68 7.33 -20.25
N GLY A 60 2.56 6.01 -20.09
CA GLY A 60 2.90 5.03 -21.12
C GLY A 60 4.40 5.03 -21.47
N ILE A 61 5.27 5.34 -20.50
CA ILE A 61 6.73 5.36 -20.69
C ILE A 61 7.42 4.56 -19.59
N GLU A 62 8.46 3.85 -19.96
CA GLU A 62 9.36 3.24 -18.98
C GLU A 62 10.18 4.33 -18.28
N LEU A 63 10.16 4.29 -16.95
CA LEU A 63 10.84 5.22 -16.06
C LEU A 63 11.96 4.50 -15.30
N THR A 64 13.04 5.22 -15.04
CA THR A 64 14.16 4.76 -14.21
C THR A 64 14.47 5.84 -13.17
N ASN A 65 15.51 5.64 -12.37
CA ASN A 65 15.99 6.64 -11.40
C ASN A 65 16.46 7.95 -12.07
N MET A 66 16.64 7.98 -13.40
CA MET A 66 17.06 9.16 -14.14
C MET A 66 15.87 9.94 -14.70
N PRO A 67 15.81 11.29 -14.52
CA PRO A 67 14.75 12.12 -15.11
C PRO A 67 14.68 11.97 -16.63
N LYS A 68 13.49 11.65 -17.13
CA LYS A 68 13.18 11.50 -18.56
C LYS A 68 12.08 12.48 -18.94
N VAL A 69 12.18 13.05 -20.15
CA VAL A 69 11.13 13.93 -20.68
C VAL A 69 9.85 13.13 -20.89
N VAL A 70 8.73 13.65 -20.39
CA VAL A 70 7.42 13.07 -20.64
C VAL A 70 6.97 13.46 -22.07
N PRO A 71 6.66 12.49 -22.95
CA PRO A 71 6.21 12.79 -24.30
C PRO A 71 4.98 13.70 -24.31
N ASN A 72 4.82 14.57 -25.30
CA ASN A 72 3.64 15.43 -25.51
C ASN A 72 3.31 16.42 -24.36
N VAL A 73 4.23 16.62 -23.41
CA VAL A 73 4.15 17.64 -22.37
C VAL A 73 5.51 18.34 -22.25
N GLU A 74 5.62 19.51 -22.87
CA GLU A 74 6.85 20.31 -22.77
C GLU A 74 7.14 20.69 -21.31
N ASN A 75 8.43 20.75 -20.95
CA ASN A 75 8.90 21.11 -19.60
C ASN A 75 8.52 20.13 -18.46
N LEU A 76 7.94 18.96 -18.77
CA LEU A 76 7.68 17.92 -17.79
C LEU A 76 8.70 16.79 -17.88
N TYR A 77 9.30 16.48 -16.74
CA TYR A 77 10.25 15.38 -16.56
C TYR A 77 9.69 14.43 -15.50
N ALA A 78 9.92 13.13 -15.68
CA ALA A 78 9.51 12.12 -14.74
C ALA A 78 10.64 11.13 -14.46
N CYS A 79 10.75 10.66 -13.23
CA CYS A 79 11.56 9.51 -12.85
C CYS A 79 10.83 8.66 -11.81
N ASN A 80 11.24 7.40 -11.72
CA ASN A 80 10.78 6.50 -10.68
C ASN A 80 11.99 6.13 -9.83
N LEU A 81 11.94 6.41 -8.53
CA LEU A 81 12.95 5.93 -7.61
C LEU A 81 12.63 4.49 -7.27
N ASP A 82 13.35 3.57 -7.90
CA ASP A 82 13.31 2.15 -7.59
C ASP A 82 14.20 1.88 -6.36
N PRO A 83 13.61 1.53 -5.19
CA PRO A 83 14.37 1.22 -3.99
C PRO A 83 15.29 0.01 -4.16
N GLU A 84 14.88 -1.01 -4.92
CA GLU A 84 15.67 -2.22 -5.15
C GLU A 84 16.88 -1.92 -6.05
N ALA A 85 16.67 -1.14 -7.11
CA ALA A 85 17.78 -0.68 -7.95
C ALA A 85 18.77 0.19 -7.15
N SER A 86 18.24 1.04 -6.26
CA SER A 86 19.04 1.91 -5.39
C SER A 86 19.84 1.08 -4.36
N ALA A 87 19.21 0.08 -3.75
CA ALA A 87 19.87 -0.85 -2.83
C ALA A 87 20.94 -1.69 -3.54
N LYS A 88 20.66 -2.16 -4.75
CA LYS A 88 21.64 -2.87 -5.58
C LYS A 88 22.83 -2.00 -5.91
N ALA A 89 22.61 -0.74 -6.28
CA ALA A 89 23.68 0.22 -6.55
C ALA A 89 24.49 0.54 -5.28
N TYR A 90 23.82 0.70 -4.13
CA TYR A 90 24.46 0.88 -2.83
C TYR A 90 25.33 -0.34 -2.46
N ARG A 91 24.78 -1.55 -2.57
CA ARG A 91 25.51 -2.81 -2.34
C ARG A 91 26.72 -2.93 -3.26
N GLU A 92 26.56 -2.60 -4.55
CA GLU A 92 27.66 -2.63 -5.50
C GLU A 92 28.76 -1.62 -5.13
N LYS A 93 28.39 -0.42 -4.67
CA LYS A 93 29.34 0.60 -4.22
C LYS A 93 30.13 0.14 -2.99
N VAL A 94 29.48 -0.58 -2.06
CA VAL A 94 30.12 -1.06 -0.82
C VAL A 94 30.94 -2.33 -1.06
N VAL A 95 30.40 -3.32 -1.78
CA VAL A 95 31.01 -4.65 -1.96
C VAL A 95 31.95 -4.72 -3.16
N GLY A 96 31.64 -4.00 -4.25
CA GLY A 96 32.40 -4.00 -5.49
C GLY A 96 33.92 -3.83 -5.32
N PRO A 97 34.41 -2.90 -4.47
CA PRO A 97 35.84 -2.72 -4.21
C PRO A 97 36.57 -3.94 -3.61
N TYR A 98 35.83 -4.87 -3.02
CA TYR A 98 36.34 -6.07 -2.35
C TYR A 98 36.24 -7.34 -3.22
N ARG A 99 35.45 -7.33 -4.30
CA ARG A 99 35.40 -8.45 -5.25
C ARG A 99 36.78 -8.71 -5.84
N GLY A 100 37.23 -9.96 -5.78
CA GLY A 100 38.57 -10.38 -6.23
C GLY A 100 39.71 -10.04 -5.26
N LYS A 101 39.45 -9.39 -4.11
CA LYS A 101 40.43 -9.13 -3.05
C LYS A 101 40.17 -9.93 -1.77
N LEU A 102 38.91 -10.22 -1.48
CA LEU A 102 38.50 -11.08 -0.36
C LEU A 102 38.07 -12.47 -0.86
N PRO A 103 38.08 -13.50 0.01
CA PRO A 103 37.50 -14.80 -0.31
C PRO A 103 36.04 -14.68 -0.74
N GLU A 104 35.63 -15.48 -1.72
CA GLU A 104 34.28 -15.42 -2.30
C GLU A 104 33.18 -15.64 -1.26
N SER A 105 33.41 -16.50 -0.26
CA SER A 105 32.49 -16.71 0.87
C SER A 105 32.25 -15.45 1.70
N VAL A 106 33.28 -14.61 1.88
CA VAL A 106 33.18 -13.34 2.62
C VAL A 106 32.39 -12.33 1.79
N VAL A 107 32.67 -12.24 0.50
CA VAL A 107 31.95 -11.35 -0.43
C VAL A 107 30.46 -11.72 -0.48
N VAL A 108 30.13 -12.99 -0.62
CA VAL A 108 28.73 -13.48 -0.60
C VAL A 108 28.04 -13.11 0.72
N THR A 109 28.72 -13.29 1.85
CA THR A 109 28.18 -12.92 3.16
C THR A 109 27.90 -11.41 3.26
N MET A 110 28.81 -10.57 2.75
CA MET A 110 28.63 -9.12 2.71
C MET A 110 27.48 -8.70 1.79
N GLU A 111 27.35 -9.35 0.62
CA GLU A 111 26.22 -9.08 -0.29
C GLU A 111 24.89 -9.46 0.36
N GLU A 112 24.83 -10.59 1.06
CA GLU A 112 23.63 -11.04 1.78
C GLU A 112 23.24 -10.06 2.89
N GLN A 113 24.20 -9.57 3.69
CA GLN A 113 23.94 -8.58 4.75
C GLN A 113 23.37 -7.25 4.22
N LEU A 114 23.67 -6.91 2.97
CA LEU A 114 23.21 -5.68 2.30
C LEU A 114 22.01 -5.92 1.36
N SER A 115 21.38 -7.10 1.43
CA SER A 115 20.23 -7.45 0.58
C SER A 115 18.90 -7.50 1.34
N GLY A 116 18.91 -7.18 2.64
CA GLY A 116 17.69 -7.15 3.46
C GLY A 116 16.78 -5.94 3.20
N ALA A 117 15.51 -6.05 3.59
CA ALA A 117 14.51 -4.98 3.50
C ALA A 117 15.00 -3.66 4.14
N CYS A 118 15.72 -3.77 5.27
CA CYS A 118 16.33 -2.65 5.95
C CYS A 118 17.36 -1.87 5.07
N THR A 119 18.06 -2.52 4.12
CA THR A 119 18.96 -1.81 3.16
C THR A 119 18.19 -1.10 2.05
N VAL A 120 17.08 -1.69 1.60
CA VAL A 120 16.20 -1.11 0.59
C VAL A 120 15.57 0.20 1.07
N GLU A 121 15.11 0.23 2.33
CA GLU A 121 14.57 1.44 2.93
C GLU A 121 15.61 2.56 3.06
N ILE A 122 16.84 2.23 3.49
CA ILE A 122 17.94 3.21 3.59
C ILE A 122 18.29 3.78 2.22
N ALA A 123 18.42 2.93 1.19
CA ALA A 123 18.76 3.37 -0.15
C ALA A 123 17.68 4.28 -0.75
N ALA A 124 16.40 3.97 -0.55
CA ALA A 124 15.29 4.82 -0.96
C ALA A 124 15.32 6.18 -0.27
N PHE A 125 15.60 6.19 1.04
CA PHE A 125 15.68 7.41 1.83
C PHE A 125 16.89 8.28 1.43
N ASP A 126 18.01 7.67 1.10
CA ASP A 126 19.20 8.36 0.60
C ASP A 126 18.94 9.10 -0.72
N GLU A 127 18.31 8.44 -1.68
CA GLU A 127 17.95 9.06 -2.96
C GLU A 127 16.95 10.20 -2.76
N PHE A 128 15.94 9.98 -1.92
CA PHE A 128 14.97 11.00 -1.55
C PHE A 128 15.64 12.25 -0.96
N THR A 129 16.55 12.06 -0.01
CA THR A 129 17.29 13.15 0.65
C THR A 129 18.19 13.89 -0.34
N SER A 130 18.85 13.15 -1.24
CA SER A 130 19.67 13.73 -2.32
C SER A 130 18.85 14.67 -3.20
N LEU A 131 17.65 14.28 -3.60
CA LEU A 131 16.77 15.09 -4.46
C LEU A 131 16.24 16.36 -3.78
N LEU A 132 16.08 16.35 -2.46
CA LEU A 132 15.66 17.54 -1.70
C LEU A 132 16.78 18.52 -1.41
N THR A 133 18.00 18.02 -1.27
CA THR A 133 19.13 18.81 -0.76
C THR A 133 20.13 19.21 -1.83
N ASN A 134 20.11 18.55 -3.01
CA ASN A 134 20.97 18.85 -4.14
C ASN A 134 20.50 20.12 -4.88
N THR A 135 21.17 21.23 -4.60
CA THR A 135 20.86 22.54 -5.19
C THR A 135 21.01 22.61 -6.71
N GLU A 136 21.88 21.78 -7.30
CA GLU A 136 22.05 21.73 -8.76
C GLU A 136 20.83 21.13 -9.45
N ILE A 137 20.20 20.11 -8.85
CA ILE A 137 18.95 19.53 -9.36
C ILE A 137 17.80 20.50 -9.09
N VAL A 138 17.68 20.99 -7.85
CA VAL A 138 16.57 21.85 -7.43
C VAL A 138 16.48 23.13 -8.26
N SER A 139 17.62 23.75 -8.58
CA SER A 139 17.65 25.00 -9.38
C SER A 139 17.24 24.82 -10.85
N GLN A 140 17.14 23.59 -11.35
CA GLN A 140 16.75 23.31 -12.73
C GLN A 140 15.24 23.27 -12.95
N TYR A 141 14.44 23.24 -11.89
CA TYR A 141 12.98 23.07 -11.95
C TYR A 141 12.29 24.15 -11.12
N ASP A 142 11.13 24.62 -11.60
CA ASP A 142 10.25 25.49 -10.82
C ASP A 142 9.56 24.71 -9.71
N HIS A 143 9.17 23.46 -10.00
CA HIS A 143 8.48 22.58 -9.06
C HIS A 143 9.04 21.15 -9.14
N ILE A 144 9.24 20.54 -7.98
CA ILE A 144 9.55 19.12 -7.82
C ILE A 144 8.38 18.48 -7.07
N ILE A 145 7.74 17.51 -7.72
CA ILE A 145 6.55 16.84 -7.23
C ILE A 145 6.93 15.41 -6.83
N PHE A 146 6.63 15.02 -5.60
CA PHE A 146 6.80 13.68 -5.10
C PHE A 146 5.43 12.99 -5.01
N ASP A 147 5.26 11.94 -5.80
CA ASP A 147 4.18 10.97 -5.65
C ASP A 147 4.64 9.88 -4.66
N THR A 148 4.18 9.99 -3.41
CA THR A 148 4.69 9.17 -2.31
C THR A 148 3.94 7.85 -2.17
N ALA A 149 4.58 6.89 -1.50
CA ALA A 149 3.94 5.69 -0.98
C ALA A 149 2.75 6.02 -0.04
N PRO A 150 1.95 5.03 0.42
CA PRO A 150 0.89 5.26 1.40
C PRO A 150 1.37 6.01 2.66
N THR A 151 0.43 6.70 3.34
CA THR A 151 0.68 7.59 4.49
C THR A 151 1.59 7.00 5.55
N GLY A 152 1.32 5.78 6.03
CA GLY A 152 2.15 5.12 7.05
C GLY A 152 3.60 4.90 6.61
N HIS A 153 3.84 4.50 5.36
CA HIS A 153 5.21 4.31 4.85
C HIS A 153 5.92 5.65 4.64
N THR A 154 5.21 6.66 4.13
CA THR A 154 5.76 8.03 3.98
C THR A 154 6.15 8.60 5.34
N LEU A 155 5.29 8.45 6.35
CA LEU A 155 5.56 8.86 7.72
C LEU A 155 6.76 8.12 8.32
N ARG A 156 6.85 6.80 8.11
CA ARG A 156 8.01 6.01 8.51
C ARG A 156 9.28 6.58 7.90
N LEU A 157 9.32 6.76 6.57
CA LEU A 157 10.44 7.36 5.85
C LEU A 157 10.85 8.73 6.41
N LEU A 158 9.88 9.56 6.81
CA LEU A 158 10.13 10.89 7.39
C LEU A 158 10.53 10.86 8.88
N GLN A 159 10.18 9.81 9.61
CA GLN A 159 10.59 9.57 11.00
C GLN A 159 11.95 8.88 11.11
N LEU A 160 12.38 8.17 10.06
CA LEU A 160 13.70 7.52 10.00
C LEU A 160 14.82 8.49 10.42
N PRO A 161 14.94 9.74 9.92
CA PRO A 161 15.94 10.69 10.39
C PRO A 161 16.02 10.83 11.90
N THR A 162 14.88 10.99 12.57
CA THR A 162 14.83 11.20 14.02
C THR A 162 15.20 9.94 14.79
N ALA A 163 14.71 8.77 14.32
CA ALA A 163 15.06 7.47 14.88
C ALA A 163 16.56 7.17 14.74
N TRP A 164 17.15 7.51 13.59
CA TRP A 164 18.57 7.30 13.33
C TRP A 164 19.46 8.35 13.97
N THR A 165 19.04 9.62 14.10
CA THR A 165 19.80 10.60 14.88
C THR A 165 19.82 10.23 16.35
N GLY A 166 18.69 9.75 16.90
CA GLY A 166 18.62 9.23 18.27
C GLY A 166 19.51 7.99 18.43
N PHE A 167 19.41 7.03 17.52
CA PHE A 167 20.30 5.86 17.48
C PHE A 167 21.79 6.23 17.43
N LEU A 168 22.18 7.19 16.59
CA LEU A 168 23.57 7.66 16.48
C LEU A 168 24.02 8.43 17.73
N GLU A 169 23.11 9.08 18.45
CA GLU A 169 23.40 9.82 19.69
C GLU A 169 23.47 8.91 20.92
N ASP A 170 22.64 7.87 20.97
CA ASP A 170 22.55 6.91 22.08
C ASP A 170 23.56 5.74 21.93
N SER A 171 24.06 5.46 20.72
CA SER A 171 25.05 4.40 20.50
C SER A 171 26.43 4.77 21.10
N THR A 172 26.81 4.10 22.18
CA THR A 172 28.13 4.28 22.82
C THR A 172 29.29 3.71 22.00
N HIS A 173 28.99 2.80 21.06
CA HIS A 173 29.97 2.08 20.22
C HIS A 173 30.09 2.63 18.79
N GLY A 174 29.34 3.68 18.45
CA GLY A 174 29.25 4.24 17.11
C GLY A 174 28.63 3.29 16.08
N ALA A 175 28.29 3.80 14.89
CA ALA A 175 27.70 3.03 13.78
C ALA A 175 28.63 1.96 13.15
N SER A 176 29.73 1.62 13.83
CA SER A 176 30.86 0.84 13.29
C SER A 176 30.56 -0.66 13.14
N CYS A 177 29.52 -1.18 13.80
CA CYS A 177 29.28 -2.63 13.91
C CYS A 177 28.06 -3.14 13.15
N LEU A 178 27.27 -2.26 12.52
CA LEU A 178 26.12 -2.62 11.69
C LEU A 178 26.46 -2.22 10.24
N GLY A 179 26.86 -3.20 9.43
CA GLY A 179 27.45 -3.01 8.08
C GLY A 179 26.78 -1.95 7.18
N PRO A 180 25.45 -1.88 7.07
CA PRO A 180 24.76 -0.85 6.27
C PRO A 180 24.71 0.54 6.92
N LEU A 181 24.90 0.65 8.23
CA LEU A 181 24.69 1.88 9.01
C LEU A 181 25.97 2.73 9.17
N SER A 182 27.15 2.16 8.89
CA SER A 182 28.44 2.87 9.01
C SER A 182 28.53 4.11 8.10
N GLY A 183 27.82 4.12 6.97
CA GLY A 183 27.75 5.26 6.04
C GLY A 183 26.68 6.32 6.38
N LEU A 184 25.83 6.08 7.40
CA LEU A 184 24.76 7.01 7.78
C LEU A 184 25.28 8.16 8.65
N ALA A 185 26.32 7.92 9.46
CA ALA A 185 26.93 8.95 10.31
C ALA A 185 27.45 10.14 9.49
N ASP A 186 28.08 9.86 8.35
CA ASP A 186 28.59 10.86 7.40
C ASP A 186 27.47 11.69 6.74
N LYS A 187 26.23 11.17 6.75
CA LYS A 187 25.06 11.78 6.10
C LYS A 187 24.10 12.46 7.07
N LYS A 188 24.39 12.49 8.38
CA LYS A 188 23.54 13.13 9.41
C LYS A 188 23.11 14.56 9.03
N ASN A 189 24.05 15.38 8.54
CA ASN A 189 23.77 16.75 8.11
C ASN A 189 22.83 16.81 6.90
N LEU A 190 22.94 15.86 5.97
CA LEU A 190 22.10 15.78 4.78
C LEU A 190 20.64 15.49 5.17
N TYR A 191 20.44 14.56 6.11
CA TYR A 191 19.11 14.21 6.62
C TYR A 191 18.46 15.34 7.41
N SER A 192 19.21 16.01 8.30
CA SER A 192 18.71 17.20 9.01
C SER A 192 18.23 18.26 8.03
N LYS A 193 19.02 18.53 6.99
CA LYS A 193 18.66 19.50 5.96
C LYS A 193 17.40 19.10 5.18
N ALA A 194 17.21 17.81 4.89
CA ALA A 194 15.99 17.34 4.24
C ALA A 194 14.75 17.56 5.14
N VAL A 195 14.85 17.25 6.44
CA VAL A 195 13.78 17.52 7.41
C VAL A 195 13.47 19.02 7.51
N GLU A 196 14.50 19.88 7.53
CA GLU A 196 14.33 21.33 7.51
C GLU A 196 13.61 21.81 6.25
N VAL A 197 13.96 21.30 5.07
CA VAL A 197 13.28 21.63 3.80
C VAL A 197 11.82 21.20 3.84
N LEU A 198 11.52 20.02 4.39
CA LEU A 198 10.15 19.51 4.52
C LEU A 198 9.30 20.32 5.50
N ALA A 199 9.89 20.77 6.61
CA ALA A 199 9.22 21.56 7.63
C ALA A 199 9.04 23.04 7.22
N ASP A 200 9.81 23.53 6.24
CA ASP A 200 9.76 24.91 5.75
C ASP A 200 8.51 25.17 4.90
N PRO A 201 7.53 25.97 5.41
CA PRO A 201 6.27 26.20 4.71
C PRO A 201 6.43 27.03 3.43
N ASP A 202 7.52 27.79 3.28
CA ASP A 202 7.78 28.59 2.08
C ASP A 202 8.40 27.74 0.95
N LYS A 203 8.97 26.59 1.29
CA LYS A 203 9.59 25.66 0.32
C LYS A 203 8.72 24.46 0.00
N THR A 204 7.95 23.97 0.96
CA THR A 204 7.25 22.68 0.86
C THR A 204 5.75 22.85 1.13
N THR A 205 4.92 22.31 0.23
CA THR A 205 3.49 22.08 0.48
C THR A 205 3.20 20.59 0.46
N LEU A 206 2.57 20.10 1.52
CA LEU A 206 2.10 18.72 1.60
C LEU A 206 0.61 18.64 1.25
N ILE A 207 0.27 17.74 0.34
CA ILE A 207 -1.05 17.57 -0.26
C ILE A 207 -1.61 16.22 0.19
N LEU A 208 -2.55 16.26 1.13
CA LEU A 208 -3.28 15.11 1.64
C LEU A 208 -4.42 14.77 0.68
N VAL A 209 -4.22 13.77 -0.17
CA VAL A 209 -5.26 13.25 -1.06
C VAL A 209 -6.10 12.24 -0.30
N THR A 210 -7.41 12.46 -0.28
CA THR A 210 -8.39 11.57 0.35
C THR A 210 -9.59 11.39 -0.58
N ARG A 211 -10.51 10.50 -0.21
CA ARG A 211 -11.80 10.32 -0.88
C ARG A 211 -12.93 10.64 0.10
N PRO A 212 -14.13 10.95 -0.38
CA PRO A 212 -15.30 11.18 0.47
C PRO A 212 -15.85 9.85 1.04
N ASP A 213 -15.01 9.15 1.81
CA ASP A 213 -15.34 7.95 2.58
C ASP A 213 -14.72 8.04 3.97
N VAL A 214 -15.35 7.44 4.98
CA VAL A 214 -15.00 7.66 6.40
C VAL A 214 -13.57 7.18 6.69
N SER A 215 -13.19 6.00 6.19
CA SER A 215 -11.87 5.42 6.44
C SER A 215 -10.74 6.27 5.86
N SER A 216 -10.86 6.72 4.61
CA SER A 216 -9.84 7.58 3.98
C SER A 216 -9.75 8.94 4.65
N LEU A 217 -10.87 9.48 5.18
CA LEU A 217 -10.87 10.74 5.92
C LEU A 217 -10.17 10.60 7.29
N LEU A 218 -10.41 9.50 8.01
CA LEU A 218 -9.75 9.23 9.29
C LEU A 218 -8.24 9.04 9.11
N GLU A 219 -7.84 8.27 8.09
CA GLU A 219 -6.42 8.06 7.78
C GLU A 219 -5.70 9.35 7.38
N ALA A 220 -6.35 10.20 6.57
CA ALA A 220 -5.82 11.50 6.21
C ALA A 220 -5.70 12.45 7.43
N ASP A 221 -6.65 12.38 8.38
CA ASP A 221 -6.58 13.17 9.62
C ASP A 221 -5.45 12.72 10.52
N ARG A 222 -5.30 11.39 10.70
CA ARG A 222 -4.19 10.79 11.44
C ARG A 222 -2.85 11.22 10.84
N ALA A 223 -2.68 11.07 9.53
CA ALA A 223 -1.45 11.46 8.85
C ALA A 223 -1.19 12.97 8.94
N SER A 224 -2.23 13.81 8.85
CA SER A 224 -2.12 15.25 9.04
C SER A 224 -1.53 15.60 10.40
N ILE A 225 -2.01 14.95 11.46
CA ILE A 225 -1.54 15.16 12.84
C ILE A 225 -0.09 14.72 12.98
N GLU A 226 0.23 13.49 12.58
CA GLU A 226 1.61 12.95 12.70
C GLU A 226 2.62 13.80 11.91
N LEU A 227 2.26 14.29 10.72
CA LEU A 227 3.12 15.18 9.91
C LEU A 227 3.28 16.57 10.56
N LYS A 228 2.25 17.10 11.24
CA LYS A 228 2.35 18.36 11.99
C LYS A 228 3.28 18.22 13.19
N ASP A 229 3.26 17.07 13.86
CA ASP A 229 4.13 16.79 15.00
C ASP A 229 5.61 16.75 14.59
N ILE A 230 5.91 16.34 13.36
CA ILE A 230 7.26 16.36 12.77
C ILE A 230 7.63 17.75 12.20
N GLY A 231 6.71 18.72 12.24
CA GLY A 231 6.94 20.10 11.83
C GLY A 231 6.43 20.47 10.43
N VAL A 232 5.89 19.54 9.66
CA VAL A 232 5.33 19.77 8.31
C VAL A 232 3.95 20.40 8.44
N LYS A 233 3.90 21.73 8.59
CA LYS A 233 2.67 22.48 8.90
C LYS A 233 1.91 22.98 7.68
N ASN A 234 2.57 23.18 6.54
CA ASN A 234 1.93 23.66 5.31
C ASN A 234 1.23 22.50 4.59
N GLN A 235 -0.01 22.23 5.00
CA GLN A 235 -0.80 21.11 4.50
C GLN A 235 -2.09 21.59 3.83
N ILE A 236 -2.41 21.01 2.68
CA ILE A 236 -3.71 21.15 2.00
C ILE A 236 -4.37 19.78 1.85
N VAL A 237 -5.70 19.76 1.81
CA VAL A 237 -6.49 18.53 1.64
C VAL A 237 -7.17 18.56 0.27
N ILE A 238 -7.06 17.46 -0.48
CA ILE A 238 -7.81 17.24 -1.72
C ILE A 238 -8.77 16.08 -1.51
N VAL A 239 -10.07 16.37 -1.50
CA VAL A 239 -11.13 15.37 -1.57
C VAL A 239 -11.32 14.97 -3.03
N ASN A 240 -10.68 13.89 -3.44
CA ASN A 240 -10.74 13.34 -4.78
C ASN A 240 -12.01 12.52 -5.03
N GLY A 241 -12.48 12.48 -6.27
CA GLY A 241 -13.60 11.63 -6.68
C GLY A 241 -14.95 12.06 -6.13
N LEU A 242 -15.18 13.37 -5.95
CA LEU A 242 -16.44 13.89 -5.46
C LEU A 242 -17.50 13.91 -6.58
N LEU A 243 -18.58 13.15 -6.41
CA LEU A 243 -19.73 13.22 -7.29
C LEU A 243 -20.50 14.53 -7.01
N ARG A 244 -20.65 15.36 -8.04
CA ARG A 244 -21.22 16.73 -7.91
C ARG A 244 -22.73 16.73 -7.97
N GLU A 245 -23.27 16.01 -8.93
CA GLU A 245 -24.70 15.86 -9.23
C GLU A 245 -25.03 14.37 -9.28
N TYR A 246 -26.29 14.03 -9.04
CA TYR A 246 -26.77 12.65 -9.04
C TYR A 246 -28.16 12.62 -9.66
N ILE A 247 -28.56 11.45 -10.18
CA ILE A 247 -29.91 11.21 -10.68
C ILE A 247 -30.74 10.61 -9.55
N GLN A 248 -31.88 11.22 -9.22
CA GLN A 248 -32.68 10.82 -8.08
C GLN A 248 -33.39 9.47 -8.31
N GLU A 249 -33.77 9.19 -9.55
CA GLU A 249 -34.41 7.95 -9.99
C GLU A 249 -33.42 6.77 -10.11
N ASP A 250 -32.11 7.05 -10.04
CA ASP A 250 -31.06 6.04 -10.06
C ASP A 250 -30.63 5.73 -8.62
N GLU A 251 -31.02 4.56 -8.12
CA GLU A 251 -30.71 4.13 -6.75
C GLU A 251 -29.20 4.02 -6.49
N VAL A 252 -28.41 3.65 -7.50
CA VAL A 252 -26.94 3.56 -7.41
C VAL A 252 -26.36 4.96 -7.29
N SER A 253 -26.76 5.89 -8.17
CA SER A 253 -26.32 7.28 -8.16
C SER A 253 -26.69 7.99 -6.85
N SER A 254 -27.94 7.86 -6.42
CA SER A 254 -28.44 8.42 -5.16
C SER A 254 -27.69 7.87 -3.95
N ALA A 255 -27.51 6.55 -3.86
CA ALA A 255 -26.76 5.92 -2.78
C ALA A 255 -25.29 6.34 -2.78
N PHE A 256 -24.63 6.36 -3.94
CA PHE A 256 -23.23 6.77 -4.08
C PHE A 256 -23.05 8.21 -3.61
N TYR A 257 -23.91 9.13 -4.07
CA TYR A 257 -23.92 10.53 -3.66
C TYR A 257 -24.15 10.70 -2.15
N GLN A 258 -25.17 10.05 -1.60
CA GLN A 258 -25.52 10.12 -0.18
C GLN A 258 -24.38 9.60 0.70
N ARG A 259 -23.76 8.47 0.33
CA ARG A 259 -22.61 7.88 1.04
C ARG A 259 -21.46 8.87 1.14
N GLN A 260 -21.13 9.54 0.02
CA GLN A 260 -20.10 10.58 0.01
C GLN A 260 -20.46 11.76 0.93
N ARG A 261 -21.69 12.26 0.87
CA ARG A 261 -22.13 13.37 1.72
C ARG A 261 -22.14 13.00 3.20
N ASN A 262 -22.51 11.78 3.55
CA ASN A 262 -22.52 11.30 4.93
C ASN A 262 -21.10 11.13 5.48
N ALA A 263 -20.15 10.63 4.68
CA ALA A 263 -18.74 10.59 5.07
C ALA A 263 -18.17 12.00 5.30
N LEU A 264 -18.46 12.96 4.41
CA LEU A 264 -18.01 14.34 4.55
C LEU A 264 -18.59 15.06 5.78
N LYS A 265 -19.84 14.75 6.18
CA LYS A 265 -20.39 15.26 7.45
C LYS A 265 -19.57 14.77 8.65
N GLN A 266 -19.10 13.52 8.59
CA GLN A 266 -18.26 12.87 9.61
C GLN A 266 -16.78 13.24 9.52
N MET A 267 -16.36 14.08 8.56
CA MET A 267 -14.97 14.52 8.44
C MET A 267 -14.44 15.05 9.78
N PRO A 268 -13.26 14.59 10.24
CA PRO A 268 -12.66 15.01 11.49
C PRO A 268 -12.45 16.52 11.60
N ARG A 269 -12.39 17.04 12.84
CA ARG A 269 -12.27 18.48 13.09
C ARG A 269 -10.97 19.08 12.54
N ASN A 270 -9.85 18.36 12.65
CA ASN A 270 -8.56 18.85 12.18
C ASN A 270 -8.54 18.98 10.64
N LEU A 271 -9.04 18.00 9.89
CA LEU A 271 -9.24 18.16 8.44
C LEU A 271 -10.24 19.27 8.07
N LYS A 272 -11.34 19.44 8.82
CA LYS A 272 -12.31 20.52 8.57
C LYS A 272 -11.70 21.93 8.69
N GLN A 273 -10.64 22.08 9.48
CA GLN A 273 -9.92 23.34 9.66
C GLN A 273 -8.83 23.54 8.60
N ALA A 274 -8.41 22.49 7.90
CA ALA A 274 -7.42 22.57 6.84
C ALA A 274 -8.00 23.16 5.56
N VAL A 275 -7.15 23.81 4.76
CA VAL A 275 -7.53 24.30 3.44
C VAL A 275 -7.89 23.10 2.55
N THR A 276 -9.17 23.00 2.20
CA THR A 276 -9.71 21.82 1.53
C THR A 276 -10.26 22.16 0.15
N TYR A 277 -9.79 21.40 -0.84
CA TYR A 277 -10.27 21.44 -2.21
C TYR A 277 -10.92 20.12 -2.61
N SER A 278 -11.64 20.11 -3.74
CA SER A 278 -12.21 18.90 -4.31
C SER A 278 -11.83 18.68 -5.76
N LEU A 279 -11.76 17.42 -6.17
CA LEU A 279 -11.69 16.97 -7.55
C LEU A 279 -12.93 16.16 -7.91
N PRO A 280 -13.42 16.28 -9.16
CA PRO A 280 -14.64 15.59 -9.57
C PRO A 280 -14.42 14.08 -9.65
N PHE A 281 -15.51 13.32 -9.44
CA PHE A 281 -15.58 11.94 -9.92
C PHE A 281 -15.73 11.97 -11.45
N VAL A 282 -14.86 11.25 -12.16
CA VAL A 282 -14.79 11.26 -13.64
C VAL A 282 -15.14 9.89 -14.21
N SER A 283 -15.72 9.90 -15.41
CA SER A 283 -16.17 8.70 -16.13
C SER A 283 -15.06 7.96 -16.87
N TYR A 284 -13.90 8.59 -17.06
CA TYR A 284 -12.80 8.07 -17.88
C TYR A 284 -11.61 7.65 -17.01
N SER A 285 -10.74 6.80 -17.57
CA SER A 285 -9.47 6.45 -16.92
C SER A 285 -8.53 7.64 -16.89
N LEU A 286 -7.83 7.85 -15.78
CA LEU A 286 -6.77 8.87 -15.66
C LEU A 286 -5.41 8.39 -16.18
N THR A 287 -5.42 7.38 -17.05
CA THR A 287 -4.27 6.99 -17.88
C THR A 287 -4.26 7.84 -19.16
N GLY A 288 -3.08 8.29 -19.57
CA GLY A 288 -2.89 9.16 -20.73
C GLY A 288 -3.00 10.65 -20.42
N ILE A 289 -2.15 11.43 -21.10
CA ILE A 289 -1.94 12.87 -20.85
C ILE A 289 -3.21 13.71 -21.08
N GLU A 290 -3.98 13.41 -22.14
CA GLU A 290 -5.20 14.16 -22.45
C GLU A 290 -6.23 14.04 -21.32
N ASN A 291 -6.43 12.84 -20.79
CA ASN A 291 -7.35 12.59 -19.68
C ASN A 291 -6.93 13.35 -18.41
N LEU A 292 -5.63 13.43 -18.14
CA LEU A 292 -5.09 14.25 -17.04
C LEU A 292 -5.37 15.74 -17.22
N ARG A 293 -5.26 16.28 -18.44
CA ARG A 293 -5.60 17.68 -18.76
C ARG A 293 -7.07 18.00 -18.51
N TYR A 294 -7.97 17.04 -18.74
CA TYR A 294 -9.40 17.24 -18.52
C TYR A 294 -9.81 17.30 -17.04
N LEU A 295 -9.05 16.67 -16.13
CA LEU A 295 -9.39 16.57 -14.70
C LEU A 295 -9.67 17.94 -14.05
N PHE A 296 -8.90 18.97 -14.42
CA PHE A 296 -9.09 20.33 -13.89
C PHE A 296 -9.99 21.22 -14.73
N LYS A 297 -10.37 20.81 -15.95
CA LYS A 297 -11.27 21.59 -16.80
C LYS A 297 -12.75 21.47 -16.39
N MET A 298 -13.06 20.61 -15.41
CA MET A 298 -14.40 20.35 -14.88
C MET A 298 -15.44 19.91 -15.91
N TYR A 299 -15.02 19.45 -17.10
CA TYR A 299 -15.91 18.89 -18.10
C TYR A 299 -16.23 17.43 -17.78
N THR A 300 -17.50 17.08 -17.85
CA THR A 300 -17.95 15.71 -18.04
C THR A 300 -17.79 15.35 -19.53
N LEU A 301 -16.83 14.46 -19.82
CA LEU A 301 -16.57 13.73 -21.08
C LEU A 301 -15.79 14.44 -22.22
N PRO A 302 -14.77 13.76 -22.79
CA PRO A 302 -14.74 13.42 -24.20
C PRO A 302 -15.55 12.13 -24.39
N THR A 303 -16.67 12.24 -25.09
CA THR A 303 -17.46 11.09 -25.54
C THR A 303 -16.64 10.25 -26.51
N THR A 304 -16.01 9.19 -26.00
CA THR A 304 -15.86 7.96 -26.79
C THR A 304 -16.88 6.98 -26.24
N ILE A 305 -18.14 7.20 -26.59
CA ILE A 305 -19.10 6.11 -26.67
C ILE A 305 -18.62 5.28 -27.86
N SER A 306 -17.66 4.39 -27.63
CA SER A 306 -17.55 3.24 -28.51
C SER A 306 -18.84 2.46 -28.28
N ASN A 307 -19.66 2.36 -29.33
CA ASN A 307 -20.83 1.50 -29.41
C ASN A 307 -20.42 0.01 -29.32
N ASN A 308 -19.68 -0.37 -28.28
CA ASN A 308 -19.48 -1.77 -27.97
C ASN A 308 -20.76 -2.21 -27.28
N GLN A 309 -21.51 -3.04 -27.98
CA GLN A 309 -22.69 -3.71 -27.49
C GLN A 309 -22.39 -4.28 -26.09
N THR A 310 -23.32 -4.12 -25.15
CA THR A 310 -23.28 -4.75 -23.84
C THR A 310 -23.28 -6.27 -24.01
N GLU A 311 -22.09 -6.84 -24.20
CA GLU A 311 -21.91 -8.29 -24.12
C GLU A 311 -22.24 -8.71 -22.69
N THR A 312 -23.35 -9.42 -22.51
CA THR A 312 -23.76 -9.90 -21.20
C THR A 312 -22.84 -11.04 -20.81
N TYR A 313 -21.77 -10.73 -20.08
CA TYR A 313 -20.82 -11.72 -19.59
C TYR A 313 -21.43 -12.51 -18.44
N ASN A 314 -21.40 -13.84 -18.57
CA ASN A 314 -21.63 -14.70 -17.42
C ASN A 314 -20.37 -14.64 -16.54
N HIS A 315 -20.47 -13.93 -15.42
CA HIS A 315 -19.38 -13.74 -14.49
C HIS A 315 -19.59 -14.62 -13.26
N LEU A 316 -18.50 -15.16 -12.74
CA LEU A 316 -18.56 -15.86 -11.46
C LEU A 316 -18.80 -14.82 -10.35
N LYS A 317 -19.44 -15.27 -9.28
CA LYS A 317 -19.75 -14.48 -8.10
C LYS A 317 -18.90 -14.93 -6.93
N LEU A 318 -18.96 -14.18 -5.84
CA LEU A 318 -18.25 -14.58 -4.62
C LEU A 318 -18.72 -15.95 -4.09
N LYS A 319 -19.99 -16.31 -4.31
CA LYS A 319 -20.50 -17.65 -4.02
C LYS A 319 -19.68 -18.76 -4.69
N ASP A 320 -19.25 -18.58 -5.94
CA ASP A 320 -18.49 -19.62 -6.66
C ASP A 320 -17.10 -19.81 -6.04
N VAL A 321 -16.49 -18.74 -5.53
CA VAL A 321 -15.25 -18.78 -4.74
C VAL A 321 -15.46 -19.59 -3.46
N ILE A 322 -16.56 -19.31 -2.74
CA ILE A 322 -16.91 -19.99 -1.50
C ILE A 322 -17.21 -21.48 -1.74
N ASP A 323 -17.93 -21.80 -2.81
CA ASP A 323 -18.28 -23.18 -3.18
C ASP A 323 -17.04 -24.00 -3.56
N ASP A 324 -16.08 -23.40 -4.26
CA ASP A 324 -14.78 -24.01 -4.55
C ASP A 324 -14.00 -24.30 -3.27
N PHE A 325 -13.86 -23.32 -2.37
CA PHE A 325 -13.15 -23.54 -1.11
C PHE A 325 -13.86 -24.54 -0.18
N SER A 326 -15.19 -24.49 -0.13
CA SER A 326 -16.01 -25.39 0.70
C SER A 326 -15.92 -26.86 0.28
N SER A 327 -15.71 -27.12 -1.01
CA SER A 327 -15.62 -28.46 -1.59
C SER A 327 -14.18 -28.99 -1.71
N SER A 328 -13.19 -28.15 -1.41
CA SER A 328 -11.76 -28.47 -1.46
C SER A 328 -11.19 -28.79 -0.07
N ASP A 329 -9.99 -29.36 -0.01
CA ASP A 329 -9.24 -29.55 1.25
C ASP A 329 -8.53 -28.26 1.74
N THR A 330 -8.97 -27.09 1.25
CA THR A 330 -8.38 -25.79 1.60
C THR A 330 -8.52 -25.50 3.09
N LYS A 331 -7.41 -25.19 3.75
CA LYS A 331 -7.35 -24.83 5.18
C LYS A 331 -6.89 -23.39 5.39
N LEU A 332 -6.08 -22.84 4.51
CA LEU A 332 -5.55 -21.49 4.62
C LEU A 332 -5.98 -20.68 3.40
N ILE A 333 -6.64 -19.55 3.64
CA ILE A 333 -7.12 -18.66 2.59
C ILE A 333 -6.55 -17.27 2.83
N PHE A 334 -5.73 -16.78 1.92
CA PHE A 334 -5.18 -15.43 1.97
C PHE A 334 -5.92 -14.51 1.03
N THR A 335 -6.46 -13.39 1.53
CA THR A 335 -6.92 -12.31 0.66
C THR A 335 -5.83 -11.26 0.53
N MET A 336 -5.27 -11.10 -0.67
CA MET A 336 -4.17 -10.19 -0.96
C MET A 336 -4.57 -9.14 -2.00
N GLY A 337 -3.86 -8.01 -2.04
CA GLY A 337 -4.21 -6.89 -2.92
C GLY A 337 -3.84 -5.53 -2.34
N LYS A 338 -3.94 -4.47 -3.15
CA LYS A 338 -3.56 -3.12 -2.73
C LYS A 338 -4.39 -2.64 -1.54
N GLY A 339 -3.88 -1.70 -0.75
CA GLY A 339 -4.70 -0.96 0.21
C GLY A 339 -5.91 -0.30 -0.47
N GLY A 340 -7.10 -0.45 0.12
CA GLY A 340 -8.33 0.19 -0.37
C GLY A 340 -9.20 -0.62 -1.35
N VAL A 341 -8.72 -1.75 -1.88
CA VAL A 341 -9.51 -2.62 -2.80
C VAL A 341 -10.62 -3.42 -2.11
N GLY A 342 -10.64 -3.43 -0.77
CA GLY A 342 -11.66 -4.13 0.03
C GLY A 342 -11.31 -5.55 0.46
N LYS A 343 -10.03 -5.89 0.61
CA LYS A 343 -9.54 -7.20 1.11
C LYS A 343 -10.30 -7.69 2.34
N THR A 344 -10.34 -6.89 3.40
CA THR A 344 -11.05 -7.21 4.65
C THR A 344 -12.52 -7.54 4.42
N THR A 345 -13.18 -6.84 3.50
CA THR A 345 -14.58 -7.10 3.17
C THR A 345 -14.76 -8.43 2.46
N VAL A 346 -13.90 -8.73 1.49
CA VAL A 346 -13.90 -10.01 0.77
C VAL A 346 -13.54 -11.15 1.73
N ALA A 347 -12.54 -10.98 2.59
CA ALA A 347 -12.14 -11.95 3.61
C ALA A 347 -13.29 -12.29 4.55
N SER A 348 -13.96 -11.26 5.09
CA SER A 348 -15.11 -11.43 5.97
C SER A 348 -16.29 -12.09 5.27
N ALA A 349 -16.58 -11.72 4.02
CA ALA A 349 -17.65 -12.35 3.25
C ALA A 349 -17.36 -13.83 2.92
N ILE A 350 -16.10 -14.17 2.60
CA ILE A 350 -15.66 -15.57 2.43
C ILE A 350 -15.82 -16.34 3.75
N ALA A 351 -15.36 -15.77 4.86
CA ALA A 351 -15.46 -16.41 6.17
C ALA A 351 -16.92 -16.69 6.57
N VAL A 352 -17.81 -15.69 6.42
CA VAL A 352 -19.25 -15.86 6.66
C VAL A 352 -19.85 -16.91 5.72
N GLY A 353 -19.51 -16.87 4.43
CA GLY A 353 -20.01 -17.84 3.46
C GLY A 353 -19.61 -19.29 3.77
N LEU A 354 -18.37 -19.52 4.20
CA LEU A 354 -17.89 -20.84 4.62
C LEU A 354 -18.60 -21.32 5.89
N VAL A 355 -18.88 -20.43 6.84
CA VAL A 355 -19.64 -20.75 8.05
C VAL A 355 -21.08 -21.15 7.72
N GLU A 356 -21.74 -20.45 6.80
CA GLU A 356 -23.09 -20.80 6.33
C GLU A 356 -23.12 -22.14 5.58
N LYS A 357 -21.97 -22.59 5.04
CA LYS A 357 -21.78 -23.94 4.48
C LYS A 357 -21.48 -25.01 5.53
N GLY A 358 -21.39 -24.65 6.81
CA GLY A 358 -21.20 -25.57 7.93
C GLY A 358 -19.74 -25.74 8.38
N HIS A 359 -18.81 -24.96 7.84
CA HIS A 359 -17.40 -25.02 8.25
C HIS A 359 -17.14 -24.24 9.54
N ARG A 360 -16.15 -24.67 10.33
CA ARG A 360 -15.58 -23.87 11.42
C ARG A 360 -14.49 -22.99 10.83
N VAL A 361 -14.59 -21.69 11.07
CA VAL A 361 -13.72 -20.68 10.45
C VAL A 361 -13.08 -19.79 11.49
N HIS A 362 -11.78 -19.55 11.34
CA HIS A 362 -11.03 -18.54 12.07
C HIS A 362 -10.66 -17.40 11.13
N LEU A 363 -11.18 -16.20 11.37
CA LEU A 363 -10.83 -15.00 10.62
C LEU A 363 -9.77 -14.21 11.40
N THR A 364 -8.64 -13.91 10.77
CA THR A 364 -7.58 -13.11 11.38
C THR A 364 -7.18 -11.94 10.47
N THR A 365 -6.82 -10.80 11.06
CA THR A 365 -6.27 -9.65 10.34
C THR A 365 -4.92 -9.25 10.93
N THR A 366 -4.02 -8.82 10.05
CA THR A 366 -2.75 -8.18 10.42
C THR A 366 -2.82 -6.64 10.30
N ASP A 367 -3.99 -6.06 9.98
CA ASP A 367 -4.14 -4.61 9.85
C ASP A 367 -4.48 -3.97 11.22
N PRO A 368 -3.58 -3.15 11.81
CA PRO A 368 -3.80 -2.49 13.10
C PRO A 368 -4.94 -1.47 13.08
N ALA A 369 -5.43 -1.05 11.90
CA ALA A 369 -6.60 -0.18 11.78
C ALA A 369 -7.94 -0.88 12.08
N ALA A 370 -7.90 -2.15 12.52
CA ALA A 370 -9.00 -2.92 13.11
C ALA A 370 -10.36 -2.70 12.43
N HIS A 371 -10.39 -2.82 11.11
CA HIS A 371 -11.62 -2.83 10.32
C HIS A 371 -12.54 -4.01 10.67
N LEU A 372 -12.03 -5.12 11.22
CA LEU A 372 -12.84 -6.27 11.63
C LEU A 372 -13.79 -5.97 12.80
N ASN A 373 -13.35 -5.22 13.81
CA ASN A 373 -14.22 -4.82 14.92
C ASN A 373 -15.34 -3.89 14.43
N TYR A 374 -15.01 -3.01 13.49
CA TYR A 374 -16.01 -2.20 12.80
C TYR A 374 -16.93 -3.06 11.93
N GLN A 375 -16.43 -4.09 11.26
CA GLN A 375 -17.19 -4.90 10.31
C GLN A 375 -18.12 -5.92 11.00
N PHE A 376 -17.86 -6.33 12.24
CA PHE A 376 -18.72 -7.28 12.98
C PHE A 376 -19.50 -6.65 14.16
N GLN A 377 -19.29 -5.35 14.47
CA GLN A 377 -20.08 -4.54 15.43
C GLN A 377 -20.72 -5.33 16.59
N SER A 378 -19.90 -6.00 17.43
CA SER A 378 -20.37 -6.71 18.64
C SER A 378 -21.44 -7.81 18.43
N SER A 379 -21.70 -8.22 17.19
CA SER A 379 -22.68 -9.26 16.83
C SER A 379 -22.00 -10.61 16.57
N LEU A 380 -21.24 -11.12 17.56
CA LEU A 380 -20.75 -12.50 17.55
C LEU A 380 -21.89 -13.42 17.99
N MET A 381 -22.74 -13.85 17.05
CA MET A 381 -23.82 -14.81 17.32
C MET A 381 -23.61 -16.21 16.70
N ASN A 382 -22.49 -16.47 16.01
CA ASN A 382 -22.22 -17.79 15.44
C ASN A 382 -21.03 -18.48 16.13
N GLN A 383 -21.28 -19.66 16.73
CA GLN A 383 -20.26 -20.45 17.43
C GLN A 383 -19.16 -21.01 16.51
N ASN A 384 -19.41 -21.04 15.20
CA ASN A 384 -18.48 -21.57 14.20
C ASN A 384 -17.56 -20.49 13.59
N LEU A 385 -17.71 -19.21 13.97
CA LEU A 385 -16.81 -18.14 13.55
C LEU A 385 -16.03 -17.61 14.75
N SER A 386 -14.70 -17.74 14.71
CA SER A 386 -13.81 -17.08 15.65
C SER A 386 -13.01 -15.97 14.94
N ILE A 387 -12.76 -14.87 15.65
CA ILE A 387 -12.07 -13.71 15.08
C ILE A 387 -10.89 -13.36 15.98
N SER A 388 -9.72 -13.13 15.38
CA SER A 388 -8.54 -12.59 16.06
C SER A 388 -7.98 -11.39 15.32
N CYS A 389 -7.24 -10.56 16.05
CA CYS A 389 -6.49 -9.44 15.50
C CYS A 389 -5.05 -9.58 15.98
N ILE A 390 -4.10 -9.54 15.04
CA ILE A 390 -2.68 -9.52 15.36
C ILE A 390 -2.27 -8.05 15.38
N ASP A 391 -2.04 -7.49 16.57
CA ASP A 391 -1.53 -6.12 16.73
C ASP A 391 -0.01 -6.12 16.61
N PRO A 392 0.57 -5.54 15.54
CA PRO A 392 2.01 -5.54 15.33
C PRO A 392 2.79 -4.98 16.52
N LYS A 393 2.29 -3.92 17.18
CA LYS A 393 3.00 -3.29 18.29
C LYS A 393 3.07 -4.21 19.51
N GLN A 394 1.97 -4.89 19.82
CA GLN A 394 1.92 -5.82 20.95
C GLN A 394 2.78 -7.06 20.69
N GLU A 395 2.74 -7.60 19.47
CA GLU A 395 3.54 -8.77 19.12
C GLU A 395 5.04 -8.45 19.08
N VAL A 396 5.43 -7.25 18.61
CA VAL A 396 6.83 -6.79 18.69
C VAL A 396 7.31 -6.78 20.14
N GLU A 397 6.59 -6.14 21.05
CA GLU A 397 7.01 -6.07 22.45
C GLU A 397 7.08 -7.45 23.11
N LYS A 398 6.14 -8.34 22.79
CA LYS A 398 6.16 -9.74 23.25
C LYS A 398 7.35 -10.51 22.67
N TYR A 399 7.68 -10.31 21.39
CA TYR A 399 8.84 -10.92 20.75
C TYR A 399 10.16 -10.42 21.38
N LYS A 400 10.30 -9.10 21.56
CA LYS A 400 11.44 -8.48 22.23
C LYS A 400 11.65 -9.07 23.62
N ALA A 401 10.58 -9.14 24.42
CA ALA A 401 10.65 -9.69 25.76
C ALA A 401 11.11 -11.17 25.75
N ASP A 402 10.60 -11.99 24.83
CA ASP A 402 11.01 -13.40 24.71
C ASP A 402 12.48 -13.55 24.31
N VAL A 403 12.94 -12.81 23.29
CA VAL A 403 14.35 -12.84 22.84
C VAL A 403 15.29 -12.37 23.96
N LEU A 404 14.98 -11.25 24.63
CA LEU A 404 15.78 -10.73 25.74
C LEU A 404 15.80 -11.70 26.93
N SER A 405 14.70 -12.38 27.24
CA SER A 405 14.65 -13.35 28.34
C SER A 405 15.50 -14.61 28.08
N LYS A 406 15.69 -14.98 26.81
CA LYS A 406 16.49 -16.13 26.40
C LYS A 406 17.97 -15.79 26.30
N ALA A 407 18.28 -14.65 25.69
CA ALA A 407 19.64 -14.22 25.41
C ALA A 407 20.35 -13.59 26.62
N SER A 408 19.62 -13.01 27.58
CA SER A 408 20.19 -12.45 28.83
C SER A 408 20.90 -13.49 29.72
N LYS A 409 20.81 -14.79 29.41
CA LYS A 409 21.54 -15.85 30.12
C LYS A 409 22.99 -16.00 29.66
N ASP A 410 23.29 -15.59 28.43
CA ASP A 410 24.56 -15.89 27.75
C ASP A 410 25.33 -14.64 27.27
N LEU A 411 24.75 -13.44 27.44
CA LEU A 411 25.34 -12.17 27.01
C LEU A 411 25.70 -11.26 28.20
N ASP A 412 26.77 -10.49 28.07
CA ASP A 412 27.17 -9.43 28.99
C ASP A 412 26.34 -8.15 28.79
N GLU A 413 26.53 -7.13 29.66
CA GLU A 413 25.72 -5.89 29.61
C GLU A 413 25.82 -5.20 28.24
N ASP A 414 27.00 -5.17 27.62
CA ASP A 414 27.21 -4.60 26.29
C ASP A 414 26.50 -5.44 25.20
N GLY A 415 26.55 -6.77 25.29
CA GLY A 415 25.81 -7.66 24.40
C GLY A 415 24.29 -7.56 24.53
N ILE A 416 23.77 -7.31 25.72
CA ILE A 416 22.33 -7.06 25.95
C ILE A 416 21.92 -5.72 25.33
N THR A 417 22.72 -4.67 25.47
CA THR A 417 22.45 -3.37 24.84
C THR A 417 22.46 -3.48 23.31
N TYR A 418 23.44 -4.19 22.74
CA TYR A 418 23.49 -4.46 21.30
C TYR A 418 22.24 -5.20 20.80
N LEU A 419 21.79 -6.22 21.54
CA LEU A 419 20.60 -6.98 21.17
C LEU A 419 19.32 -6.14 21.26
N GLN A 420 19.23 -5.24 22.25
CA GLN A 420 18.11 -4.30 22.35
C GLN A 420 18.06 -3.33 21.17
N GLU A 421 19.23 -2.86 20.70
CA GLU A 421 19.34 -2.02 19.52
C GLU A 421 18.87 -2.73 18.26
N ASP A 422 19.31 -3.97 18.03
CA ASP A 422 18.90 -4.78 16.87
C ASP A 422 17.39 -5.09 16.88
N LEU A 423 16.84 -5.39 18.05
CA LEU A 423 15.41 -5.64 18.24
C LEU A 423 14.51 -4.42 18.00
N ASN A 424 15.06 -3.22 17.92
CA ASN A 424 14.32 -2.01 17.53
C ASN A 424 14.30 -1.78 16.00
N SER A 425 14.88 -2.69 15.23
CA SER A 425 14.87 -2.67 13.78
C SER A 425 13.46 -2.85 13.18
N PRO A 426 13.15 -2.19 12.04
CA PRO A 426 11.97 -2.49 11.23
C PRO A 426 11.76 -3.97 10.93
N CYS A 427 12.86 -4.69 10.71
CA CYS A 427 12.87 -6.10 10.36
C CYS A 427 12.33 -7.00 11.52
N THR A 428 12.35 -6.51 12.77
CA THR A 428 11.80 -7.20 13.95
C THR A 428 10.27 -7.27 13.95
N GLU A 429 9.61 -6.25 13.39
CA GLU A 429 8.14 -6.21 13.30
C GLU A 429 7.60 -7.34 12.44
N GLU A 430 8.21 -7.56 11.28
CA GLU A 430 7.81 -8.61 10.33
C GLU A 430 7.95 -10.00 10.94
N ILE A 431 9.05 -10.24 11.66
CA ILE A 431 9.31 -11.50 12.36
C ILE A 431 8.28 -11.74 13.47
N ALA A 432 8.00 -10.72 14.29
CA ALA A 432 7.06 -10.82 15.39
C ALA A 432 5.63 -11.13 14.90
N VAL A 433 5.17 -10.42 13.87
CA VAL A 433 3.86 -10.65 13.24
C VAL A 433 3.79 -12.04 12.60
N PHE A 434 4.85 -12.49 11.91
CA PHE A 434 4.89 -13.82 11.31
C PHE A 434 4.83 -14.93 12.36
N ARG A 435 5.53 -14.78 13.49
CA ARG A 435 5.45 -15.73 14.60
C ARG A 435 4.05 -15.82 15.19
N ALA A 436 3.43 -14.67 15.45
CA ALA A 436 2.05 -14.62 15.96
C ALA A 436 1.08 -15.32 14.99
N PHE A 437 1.28 -15.10 13.69
CA PHE A 437 0.53 -15.77 12.64
C PHE A 437 0.71 -17.31 12.68
N ALA A 438 1.95 -17.78 12.77
CA ALA A 438 2.23 -19.22 12.89
C ALA A 438 1.59 -19.84 14.14
N GLU A 439 1.55 -19.11 15.26
CA GLU A 439 0.86 -19.54 16.48
C GLU A 439 -0.65 -19.65 16.31
N VAL A 440 -1.28 -18.74 15.55
CA VAL A 440 -2.72 -18.81 15.25
C VAL A 440 -3.03 -20.05 14.41
N VAL A 441 -2.32 -20.23 13.29
CA VAL A 441 -2.52 -21.39 12.40
C VAL A 441 -2.31 -22.71 13.14
N ALA A 442 -1.29 -22.79 14.00
CA ALA A 442 -1.01 -23.99 14.79
C ALA A 442 -2.10 -24.30 15.84
N LYS A 443 -2.86 -23.30 16.31
CA LYS A 443 -3.96 -23.50 17.27
C LYS A 443 -5.27 -23.91 16.59
N THR A 444 -5.38 -23.73 15.27
CA THR A 444 -6.61 -23.92 14.50
C THR A 444 -6.51 -25.09 13.51
N GLU A 445 -5.85 -26.20 13.89
CA GLU A 445 -5.60 -27.35 13.01
C GLU A 445 -6.89 -27.96 12.39
N ASN A 446 -8.06 -27.80 13.05
CA ASN A 446 -9.35 -28.33 12.58
C ASN A 446 -10.28 -27.27 11.96
N GLU A 447 -9.82 -26.04 11.75
CA GLU A 447 -10.64 -24.94 11.23
C GLU A 447 -10.08 -24.47 9.88
N ILE A 448 -10.90 -23.77 9.10
CA ILE A 448 -10.43 -23.02 7.93
C ILE A 448 -10.00 -21.64 8.42
N VAL A 449 -8.77 -21.24 8.15
CA VAL A 449 -8.24 -19.93 8.52
C VAL A 449 -8.32 -18.99 7.33
N VAL A 450 -9.10 -17.92 7.47
CA VAL A 450 -9.17 -16.83 6.49
C VAL A 450 -8.34 -15.66 7.00
N ILE A 451 -7.44 -15.16 6.16
CA ILE A 451 -6.41 -14.21 6.53
C ILE A 451 -6.57 -12.94 5.70
N ASP A 452 -6.97 -11.88 6.38
CA ASP A 452 -6.95 -10.52 5.83
C ASP A 452 -5.55 -9.93 6.00
N THR A 453 -4.82 -9.86 4.89
CA THR A 453 -3.41 -9.43 4.90
C THR A 453 -3.31 -7.91 4.85
N ALA A 454 -2.20 -7.38 5.37
CA ALA A 454 -1.74 -6.02 5.09
C ALA A 454 -1.50 -5.79 3.57
N PRO A 455 -1.22 -4.56 3.10
CA PRO A 455 -0.95 -4.29 1.69
C PRO A 455 0.16 -5.19 1.08
N THR A 456 0.05 -5.43 -0.22
CA THR A 456 0.82 -6.41 -1.03
C THR A 456 2.31 -6.54 -0.70
N GLY A 457 3.05 -5.44 -0.57
CA GLY A 457 4.48 -5.47 -0.28
C GLY A 457 4.83 -6.07 1.08
N HIS A 458 4.05 -5.77 2.12
CA HIS A 458 4.28 -6.33 3.46
C HIS A 458 3.96 -7.83 3.53
N THR A 459 3.03 -8.32 2.71
CA THR A 459 2.67 -9.74 2.73
C THR A 459 3.71 -10.63 2.05
N LEU A 460 4.33 -10.14 0.97
CA LEU A 460 5.49 -10.82 0.39
C LEU A 460 6.68 -10.82 1.35
N LEU A 461 6.90 -9.70 2.06
CA LEU A 461 7.89 -9.63 3.14
C LEU A 461 7.59 -10.60 4.27
N LEU A 462 6.32 -10.83 4.67
CA LEU A 462 5.97 -11.89 5.62
C LEU A 462 6.30 -13.30 5.10
N LEU A 463 6.10 -13.57 3.81
CA LEU A 463 6.43 -14.86 3.18
C LEU A 463 7.94 -15.06 2.99
N ASP A 464 8.69 -13.99 2.71
CA ASP A 464 10.15 -13.99 2.62
C ASP A 464 10.82 -14.00 4.00
N ALA A 465 10.22 -13.32 4.98
CA ALA A 465 10.62 -13.37 6.39
C ALA A 465 10.56 -14.79 6.91
N ALA A 466 9.66 -15.64 6.41
CA ALA A 466 9.65 -17.06 6.74
C ALA A 466 10.95 -17.78 6.31
N GLN A 467 11.57 -17.37 5.20
CA GLN A 467 12.87 -17.88 4.75
C GLN A 467 14.04 -17.25 5.50
N SER A 468 13.99 -15.94 5.74
CA SER A 468 15.02 -15.20 6.48
C SER A 468 15.06 -15.61 7.97
N TYR A 469 13.90 -15.79 8.59
CA TYR A 469 13.74 -16.24 9.97
C TYR A 469 14.36 -17.62 10.22
N SER A 470 14.18 -18.55 9.29
CA SER A 470 14.84 -19.87 9.34
C SER A 470 16.37 -19.71 9.35
N LYS A 471 16.92 -18.78 8.58
CA LYS A 471 18.37 -18.52 8.48
C LYS A 471 18.93 -17.71 9.65
N GLU A 472 18.12 -16.85 10.26
CA GLU A 472 18.54 -15.92 11.32
C GLU A 472 18.51 -16.58 12.71
N ILE A 473 17.56 -17.50 12.94
CA ILE A 473 17.55 -18.35 14.13
C ILE A 473 18.67 -19.40 14.09
N GLU A 474 19.00 -19.94 12.91
CA GLU A 474 20.19 -20.77 12.72
C GLU A 474 21.48 -20.06 13.17
N LYS A 475 21.52 -18.72 13.11
CA LYS A 475 22.68 -17.90 13.50
C LYS A 475 22.69 -17.46 14.97
N SER A 476 21.53 -17.30 15.62
CA SER A 476 21.43 -16.58 16.92
C SER A 476 20.99 -17.44 18.11
N THR A 477 20.07 -18.39 17.94
CA THR A 477 19.42 -19.08 19.09
C THR A 477 19.19 -20.58 18.88
N GLY A 478 19.42 -21.10 17.68
CA GLY A 478 19.44 -22.54 17.37
C GLY A 478 18.09 -23.28 17.36
N GLU A 479 17.00 -22.69 17.89
CA GLU A 479 15.68 -23.35 17.93
C GLU A 479 14.60 -22.54 17.20
N VAL A 480 14.13 -23.05 16.06
CA VAL A 480 12.95 -22.53 15.37
C VAL A 480 11.70 -22.98 16.12
N PRO A 481 10.75 -22.08 16.46
CA PRO A 481 9.49 -22.48 17.08
C PRO A 481 8.75 -23.52 16.21
N LYS A 482 8.28 -24.60 16.83
CA LYS A 482 7.53 -25.68 16.15
C LYS A 482 6.32 -25.21 15.34
N SER A 483 5.71 -24.08 15.73
CA SER A 483 4.61 -23.45 14.98
C SER A 483 5.06 -22.98 13.59
N VAL A 484 6.27 -22.42 13.48
CA VAL A 484 6.84 -21.92 12.23
C VAL A 484 7.29 -23.06 11.33
N GLU A 485 7.95 -24.09 11.89
CA GLU A 485 8.35 -25.29 11.14
C GLU A 485 7.16 -25.99 10.46
N LYS A 486 6.00 -26.01 11.14
CA LYS A 486 4.76 -26.57 10.60
C LYS A 486 4.13 -25.71 9.51
N LEU A 487 4.19 -24.38 9.64
CA LEU A 487 3.50 -23.45 8.74
C LEU A 487 4.15 -23.38 7.36
N LEU A 488 5.48 -23.36 7.31
CA LEU A 488 6.26 -23.15 6.08
C LEU A 488 5.91 -24.12 4.94
N PRO A 489 5.82 -25.45 5.17
CA PRO A 489 5.37 -26.39 4.15
C PRO A 489 3.92 -26.16 3.70
N LEU A 490 3.02 -25.81 4.64
CA LEU A 490 1.60 -25.61 4.36
C LEU A 490 1.37 -24.42 3.41
N LEU A 491 2.11 -23.32 3.60
CA LEU A 491 2.03 -22.12 2.75
C LEU A 491 2.35 -22.40 1.28
N ARG A 492 3.17 -23.41 1.01
CA ARG A 492 3.59 -23.80 -0.34
C ARG A 492 2.76 -24.93 -0.93
N ASP A 493 1.84 -25.54 -0.17
CA ASP A 493 0.97 -26.59 -0.66
C ASP A 493 -0.30 -25.99 -1.29
N PRO A 494 -0.45 -26.06 -2.63
CA PRO A 494 -1.60 -25.49 -3.32
C PRO A 494 -2.92 -26.23 -3.04
N LYS A 495 -2.90 -27.39 -2.40
CA LYS A 495 -4.13 -28.08 -1.97
C LYS A 495 -4.68 -27.56 -0.64
N VAL A 496 -3.80 -27.00 0.18
CA VAL A 496 -4.10 -26.59 1.55
C VAL A 496 -4.18 -25.07 1.66
N THR A 497 -3.34 -24.36 0.91
CA THR A 497 -3.28 -22.90 0.89
C THR A 497 -3.75 -22.34 -0.43
N GLU A 498 -4.74 -21.47 -0.38
CA GLU A 498 -5.27 -20.74 -1.53
C GLU A 498 -5.07 -19.23 -1.36
N ILE A 499 -4.77 -18.56 -2.47
CA ILE A 499 -4.62 -17.10 -2.52
C ILE A 499 -5.73 -16.51 -3.40
N VAL A 500 -6.46 -15.55 -2.82
CA VAL A 500 -7.45 -14.71 -3.49
C VAL A 500 -6.85 -13.32 -3.70
N ILE A 501 -6.61 -12.97 -4.95
CA ILE A 501 -6.17 -11.62 -5.32
C ILE A 501 -7.40 -10.72 -5.46
N VAL A 502 -7.56 -9.76 -4.56
CA VAL A 502 -8.63 -8.76 -4.58
C VAL A 502 -8.15 -7.51 -5.30
N THR A 503 -8.92 -7.05 -6.28
CA THR A 503 -8.61 -5.86 -7.08
C THR A 503 -9.88 -5.05 -7.40
N LEU A 504 -9.73 -3.93 -8.10
CA LEU A 504 -10.81 -3.16 -8.71
C LEU A 504 -10.64 -3.20 -10.23
N ALA A 505 -11.72 -3.02 -11.00
CA ALA A 505 -11.67 -2.99 -12.46
C ALA A 505 -11.13 -1.64 -12.99
N GLU A 506 -9.92 -1.29 -12.58
CA GLU A 506 -9.22 -0.08 -12.98
C GLU A 506 -7.76 -0.43 -13.33
N ALA A 507 -7.16 0.35 -14.24
CA ALA A 507 -5.81 0.13 -14.75
C ALA A 507 -4.78 -0.16 -13.66
N THR A 508 -4.64 0.76 -12.72
CA THR A 508 -3.64 0.68 -11.66
C THR A 508 -3.85 -0.51 -10.73
N PRO A 509 -5.04 -0.71 -10.11
CA PRO A 509 -5.31 -1.92 -9.33
C PRO A 509 -5.02 -3.23 -10.07
N VAL A 510 -5.38 -3.36 -11.36
CA VAL A 510 -5.13 -4.60 -12.13
C VAL A 510 -3.65 -4.81 -12.42
N LEU A 511 -2.93 -3.76 -12.80
CA LEU A 511 -1.49 -3.85 -13.07
C LEU A 511 -0.70 -4.21 -11.79
N GLU A 512 -1.05 -3.62 -10.65
CA GLU A 512 -0.43 -3.95 -9.37
C GLU A 512 -0.77 -5.36 -8.90
N ALA A 513 -2.03 -5.78 -9.06
CA ALA A 513 -2.43 -7.16 -8.79
C ALA A 513 -1.68 -8.17 -9.70
N SER A 514 -1.36 -7.77 -10.93
CA SER A 514 -0.58 -8.59 -11.86
C SER A 514 0.87 -8.74 -11.38
N ARG A 515 1.51 -7.64 -10.95
CA ARG A 515 2.86 -7.66 -10.36
C ARG A 515 2.91 -8.55 -9.11
N LEU A 516 1.92 -8.40 -8.22
CA LEU A 516 1.77 -9.29 -7.06
C LEU A 516 1.68 -10.77 -7.48
N GLN A 517 0.89 -11.08 -8.51
CA GLN A 517 0.77 -12.46 -8.99
C GLN A 517 2.10 -12.99 -9.55
N GLU A 518 2.88 -12.15 -10.23
CA GLU A 518 4.22 -12.51 -10.69
C GLU A 518 5.17 -12.78 -9.52
N ASP A 519 5.13 -11.97 -8.47
CA ASP A 519 5.92 -12.15 -7.25
C ASP A 519 5.57 -13.45 -6.52
N LEU A 520 4.28 -13.74 -6.38
CA LEU A 520 3.81 -15.01 -5.82
C LEU A 520 4.28 -16.20 -6.66
N ARG A 521 4.22 -16.09 -8.00
CA ARG A 521 4.74 -17.13 -8.90
C ARG A 521 6.25 -17.34 -8.75
N ARG A 522 7.03 -16.27 -8.54
CA ARG A 522 8.47 -16.36 -8.21
C ARG A 522 8.69 -17.13 -6.91
N ALA A 523 7.81 -16.95 -5.93
CA ALA A 523 7.78 -17.72 -4.68
C ALA A 523 7.17 -19.14 -4.82
N LYS A 524 6.86 -19.59 -6.04
CA LYS A 524 6.20 -20.87 -6.38
C LYS A 524 4.77 -21.01 -5.83
N ILE A 525 4.10 -19.89 -5.60
CA ILE A 525 2.69 -19.86 -5.21
C ILE A 525 1.87 -19.35 -6.40
N SER A 526 0.83 -20.09 -6.78
CA SER A 526 0.00 -19.76 -7.95
C SER A 526 -1.44 -19.47 -7.52
N PRO A 527 -1.84 -18.19 -7.46
CA PRO A 527 -3.21 -17.81 -7.10
C PRO A 527 -4.23 -18.34 -8.10
N LYS A 528 -5.27 -19.01 -7.60
CA LYS A 528 -6.37 -19.56 -8.41
C LYS A 528 -7.45 -18.52 -8.71
N TRP A 529 -7.73 -17.65 -7.73
CA TRP A 529 -8.85 -16.73 -7.80
C TRP A 529 -8.42 -15.27 -7.83
N TRP A 530 -9.05 -14.52 -8.74
CA TRP A 530 -9.12 -13.07 -8.68
C TRP A 530 -10.54 -12.65 -8.33
N VAL A 531 -10.68 -11.63 -7.48
CA VAL A 531 -11.95 -11.01 -7.12
C VAL A 531 -11.90 -9.54 -7.50
N ILE A 532 -12.68 -9.15 -8.50
CA ILE A 532 -12.91 -7.76 -8.88
C ILE A 532 -14.02 -7.22 -7.98
N ASN A 533 -13.65 -6.35 -7.04
CA ASN A 533 -14.57 -5.78 -6.07
C ASN A 533 -15.16 -4.45 -6.56
N GLN A 534 -16.32 -4.08 -6.01
CA GLN A 534 -16.98 -2.78 -6.20
C GLN A 534 -17.21 -2.39 -7.67
N SER A 535 -17.51 -3.34 -8.54
CA SER A 535 -17.70 -3.09 -9.95
C SER A 535 -19.03 -2.36 -10.21
N LEU A 536 -18.96 -1.26 -10.96
CA LEU A 536 -20.15 -0.57 -11.48
C LEU A 536 -20.69 -1.26 -12.75
N TYR A 537 -19.87 -2.05 -13.46
CA TYR A 537 -20.27 -2.80 -14.65
C TYR A 537 -21.48 -3.72 -14.43
N VAL A 538 -21.53 -4.37 -13.26
CA VAL A 538 -22.62 -5.27 -12.86
C VAL A 538 -23.76 -4.56 -12.12
N THR A 539 -23.92 -3.26 -12.35
CA THR A 539 -25.02 -2.45 -11.77
C THR A 539 -25.90 -1.84 -12.87
N ASP A 540 -27.14 -1.51 -12.53
CA ASP A 540 -28.12 -0.96 -13.47
C ASP A 540 -28.12 0.59 -13.52
N THR A 541 -27.00 1.24 -13.18
CA THR A 541 -26.90 2.70 -13.12
C THR A 541 -27.11 3.35 -14.50
N ILE A 542 -27.94 4.38 -14.53
CA ILE A 542 -28.21 5.23 -15.71
C ILE A 542 -27.47 6.57 -15.63
N ASP A 543 -26.88 6.90 -14.48
CA ASP A 543 -26.05 8.09 -14.31
C ASP A 543 -24.90 8.12 -15.33
N PRO A 544 -24.74 9.21 -16.10
CA PRO A 544 -23.78 9.25 -17.20
C PRO A 544 -22.33 9.13 -16.73
N VAL A 545 -22.01 9.58 -15.51
CA VAL A 545 -20.66 9.48 -14.96
C VAL A 545 -20.39 8.06 -14.49
N LEU A 546 -21.32 7.47 -13.73
CA LEU A 546 -21.18 6.11 -13.22
C LEU A 546 -21.23 5.08 -14.35
N LYS A 547 -22.13 5.26 -15.33
CA LYS A 547 -22.22 4.42 -16.52
C LYS A 547 -20.97 4.53 -17.39
N GLY A 548 -20.42 5.73 -17.56
CA GLY A 548 -19.14 5.89 -18.26
C GLY A 548 -18.00 5.16 -17.53
N LYS A 549 -17.97 5.21 -16.20
CA LYS A 549 -17.00 4.46 -15.39
C LYS A 549 -17.21 2.95 -15.52
N ALA A 550 -18.45 2.46 -15.47
CA ALA A 550 -18.82 1.07 -15.70
C ALA A 550 -18.35 0.56 -17.08
N MET A 551 -18.47 1.38 -18.13
CA MET A 551 -17.94 1.04 -19.45
C MET A 551 -16.40 0.99 -19.49
N ALA A 552 -15.72 1.87 -18.74
CA ALA A 552 -14.27 1.85 -18.63
C ALA A 552 -13.75 0.62 -17.84
N GLU A 553 -14.57 0.00 -17.00
CA GLU A 553 -14.21 -1.24 -16.29
C GLU A 553 -14.10 -2.45 -17.23
N VAL A 554 -14.84 -2.46 -18.36
CA VAL A 554 -14.95 -3.60 -19.28
C VAL A 554 -13.58 -4.08 -19.78
N GLU A 555 -12.73 -3.15 -20.24
CA GLU A 555 -11.38 -3.47 -20.70
C GLU A 555 -10.56 -4.20 -19.63
N TRP A 556 -10.66 -3.76 -18.38
CA TRP A 556 -9.90 -4.31 -17.26
C TRP A 556 -10.48 -5.63 -16.76
N ILE A 557 -11.80 -5.80 -16.83
CA ILE A 557 -12.46 -7.07 -16.57
C ILE A 557 -11.98 -8.12 -17.58
N HIS A 558 -11.90 -7.77 -18.87
CA HIS A 558 -11.33 -8.65 -19.90
C HIS A 558 -9.86 -8.97 -19.66
N GLU A 559 -9.05 -7.97 -19.34
CA GLU A 559 -7.62 -8.19 -19.04
C GLU A 559 -7.45 -9.21 -17.91
N VAL A 560 -8.25 -9.10 -16.83
CA VAL A 560 -8.20 -10.05 -15.72
C VAL A 560 -8.70 -11.43 -16.13
N ASN A 561 -9.91 -11.50 -16.68
CA ASN A 561 -10.61 -12.76 -16.94
C ASN A 561 -9.96 -13.59 -18.05
N ASP A 562 -9.44 -12.93 -19.09
CA ASP A 562 -8.97 -13.62 -20.29
C ASP A 562 -7.45 -13.86 -20.27
N LYS A 563 -6.68 -13.08 -19.50
CA LYS A 563 -5.20 -13.14 -19.54
C LYS A 563 -4.49 -13.37 -18.21
N LYS A 564 -5.11 -13.06 -17.06
CA LYS A 564 -4.40 -13.06 -15.76
C LYS A 564 -4.90 -14.15 -14.80
N ALA A 565 -6.20 -14.24 -14.61
CA ALA A 565 -6.83 -15.12 -13.63
C ALA A 565 -7.15 -16.49 -14.22
N ILE A 566 -7.08 -17.54 -13.40
CA ILE A 566 -7.65 -18.85 -13.75
C ILE A 566 -9.18 -18.76 -13.61
N ASN A 567 -9.64 -18.23 -12.47
CA ASN A 567 -11.03 -17.91 -12.22
C ASN A 567 -11.16 -16.45 -11.74
N CYS A 568 -12.17 -15.75 -12.25
CA CYS A 568 -12.45 -14.36 -11.89
C CYS A 568 -13.89 -14.21 -11.38
N ALA A 569 -14.03 -13.77 -10.13
CA ALA A 569 -15.32 -13.40 -9.56
C ALA A 569 -15.50 -11.88 -9.52
N ILE A 570 -16.72 -11.40 -9.73
CA ILE A 570 -17.06 -9.98 -9.70
C ILE A 570 -18.07 -9.71 -8.58
N ILE A 571 -17.78 -8.72 -7.75
CA ILE A 571 -18.69 -8.23 -6.71
C ILE A 571 -19.23 -6.85 -7.14
N PRO A 572 -20.56 -6.66 -7.20
CA PRO A 572 -21.15 -5.38 -7.56
C PRO A 572 -20.85 -4.30 -6.53
N TRP A 573 -20.86 -3.04 -6.97
CA TRP A 573 -20.92 -1.92 -6.05
C TRP A 573 -22.24 -1.96 -5.28
N LEU A 574 -22.18 -1.97 -3.94
CA LEU A 574 -23.35 -2.02 -3.07
C LEU A 574 -23.73 -0.64 -2.52
N HIS A 575 -25.04 -0.38 -2.45
CA HIS A 575 -25.63 0.89 -1.98
C HIS A 575 -25.20 1.27 -0.56
N GLU A 576 -25.12 0.29 0.33
CA GLU A 576 -24.69 0.45 1.72
C GLU A 576 -23.47 -0.40 2.00
N GLU A 577 -22.57 0.12 2.83
CA GLU A 577 -21.49 -0.69 3.38
C GLU A 577 -22.10 -1.75 4.30
N LYS A 578 -22.01 -3.00 3.88
CA LYS A 578 -22.62 -4.12 4.60
C LYS A 578 -21.73 -4.52 5.78
N VAL A 579 -22.05 -3.94 6.92
CA VAL A 579 -21.42 -4.20 8.22
C VAL A 579 -22.33 -5.09 9.07
N GLY A 580 -21.76 -6.12 9.69
CA GLY A 580 -22.45 -7.12 10.50
C GLY A 580 -22.60 -8.45 9.77
N TYR A 581 -22.62 -9.55 10.54
CA TYR A 581 -22.65 -10.92 10.01
C TYR A 581 -23.77 -11.14 8.98
N ASP A 582 -25.00 -10.74 9.30
CA ASP A 582 -26.15 -10.94 8.42
C ASP A 582 -26.06 -10.09 7.15
N LYS A 583 -25.55 -8.87 7.24
CA LYS A 583 -25.39 -8.00 6.07
C LYS A 583 -24.28 -8.49 5.14
N LEU A 584 -23.23 -9.11 5.68
CA LEU A 584 -22.14 -9.67 4.87
C LEU A 584 -22.62 -10.78 3.92
N LYS A 585 -23.75 -11.42 4.21
CA LYS A 585 -24.37 -12.43 3.31
C LYS A 585 -24.78 -11.83 1.96
N ASP A 586 -25.06 -10.52 1.91
CA ASP A 586 -25.43 -9.84 0.67
C ASP A 586 -24.27 -9.79 -0.34
N TYR A 587 -23.00 -9.92 0.10
CA TYR A 587 -21.84 -10.00 -0.80
C TYR A 587 -21.71 -11.35 -1.51
N ILE A 588 -22.39 -12.39 -1.01
CA ILE A 588 -22.20 -13.76 -1.50
C ILE A 588 -22.94 -13.98 -2.82
N ASN A 589 -24.13 -13.39 -2.98
CA ASN A 589 -25.11 -13.79 -4.00
C ASN A 589 -25.08 -13.03 -5.33
#